data_AF-A0A1A6GZV3-F1
#
_entry.id   AF-A0A1A6GZV3-F1
#
_cell.length_a   1.000
_cell.length_b   1.000
_cell.length_c   1.000
_cell.angle_alpha   90.00
_cell.angle_beta   90.00
_cell.angle_gamma   90.00
#
_symmetry.space_group_name_H-M   'P 1'
#
loop_
_entity.id
_entity.type
_entity.pdbx_description
1 polymer ?
#
loop_
_entity_poly.entity_id
_entity_poly.type
_entity_poly.pdbx_seq_one_letter_code
_entity_poly.pdbx_strand_id
1 'polypeptide(L)'
;CDTRVTSQCLDQSGHKLYRSGDNWTHSCQQCRCLEGEADCWPLACPSLSCEYTAIFEGECCPRCVSDPCVADNIAYDIRKTCLDSSGVSRLSGAVWTMAGSPCTTCKCK
;
A
#
# COMPACT_ATOMS: atom_id res chain seq x y z
N CYS A 1 16.13 -20.60 -37.57
CA CYS A 1 15.33 -19.84 -36.59
C CYS A 1 15.75 -20.29 -35.20
N ASP A 2 16.40 -19.42 -34.42
CA ASP A 2 16.92 -19.74 -33.09
C ASP A 2 15.77 -19.88 -32.10
N THR A 3 15.60 -21.07 -31.54
CA THR A 3 14.48 -21.46 -30.67
C THR A 3 14.64 -20.96 -29.22
N ARG A 4 15.58 -20.06 -28.93
CA ARG A 4 15.84 -19.55 -27.57
C ARG A 4 15.02 -18.32 -27.15
N VAL A 5 14.14 -17.82 -28.02
CA VAL A 5 13.26 -16.68 -27.73
C VAL A 5 12.06 -17.07 -26.83
N THR A 6 11.79 -18.35 -26.62
CA THR A 6 10.52 -18.81 -26.01
C THR A 6 10.52 -18.89 -24.48
N SER A 7 11.60 -18.51 -23.79
CA SER A 7 11.68 -18.61 -22.31
C SER A 7 11.86 -17.26 -21.64
N GLN A 8 11.50 -16.17 -22.34
CA GLN A 8 11.57 -14.83 -21.80
C GLN A 8 10.19 -14.18 -21.85
N CYS A 9 9.84 -13.46 -20.79
CA CYS A 9 8.58 -12.74 -20.67
C CYS A 9 8.85 -11.25 -20.70
N LEU A 10 7.96 -10.49 -21.32
CA LEU A 10 7.98 -9.04 -21.24
C LEU A 10 7.20 -8.62 -19.99
N ASP A 11 7.72 -7.63 -19.26
CA ASP A 11 6.99 -7.02 -18.16
C ASP A 11 5.74 -6.30 -18.67
N GLN A 12 4.79 -6.00 -17.79
CA GLN A 12 3.54 -5.35 -18.20
C GLN A 12 3.71 -3.90 -18.69
N SER A 13 4.88 -3.28 -18.50
CA SER A 13 5.19 -1.99 -19.12
C SER A 13 5.73 -2.12 -20.55
N GLY A 14 6.11 -3.33 -20.98
CA GLY A 14 6.66 -3.58 -22.31
C GLY A 14 8.14 -3.24 -22.46
N HIS A 15 8.82 -2.87 -21.38
CA HIS A 15 10.16 -2.28 -21.42
C HIS A 15 11.25 -3.21 -20.90
N LYS A 16 10.89 -4.24 -20.13
CA LYS A 16 11.86 -5.12 -19.48
C LYS A 16 11.58 -6.58 -19.80
N LEU A 17 12.62 -7.28 -20.22
CA LEU A 17 12.60 -8.73 -20.45
C LEU A 17 13.07 -9.48 -19.21
N TYR A 18 12.25 -10.44 -18.78
CA TYR A 18 12.50 -11.36 -17.69
C TYR A 18 12.74 -12.76 -18.25
N ARG A 19 13.60 -13.55 -17.62
CA ARG A 19 13.83 -14.95 -17.97
C ARG A 19 12.85 -15.86 -17.24
N SER A 20 12.62 -17.06 -17.77
CA SER A 20 11.85 -18.10 -17.10
C SER A 20 12.43 -18.38 -15.72
N GLY A 21 11.58 -18.31 -14.70
CA GLY A 21 11.94 -18.38 -13.27
C GLY A 21 12.04 -17.03 -12.57
N ASP A 22 12.20 -15.93 -13.31
CA ASP A 22 12.28 -14.59 -12.71
C ASP A 22 10.92 -14.17 -12.14
N ASN A 23 10.98 -13.41 -11.05
CA ASN A 23 9.84 -12.76 -10.44
C ASN A 23 10.03 -11.24 -10.39
N TRP A 24 8.92 -10.51 -10.48
CA TRP A 24 8.92 -9.06 -10.31
C TRP A 24 7.61 -8.59 -9.72
N THR A 25 7.62 -7.37 -9.20
CA THR A 25 6.42 -6.71 -8.69
C THR A 25 6.15 -5.49 -9.54
N HIS A 26 4.90 -5.31 -9.94
CA HIS A 26 4.48 -4.14 -10.68
C HIS A 26 3.02 -3.83 -10.35
N SER A 27 2.74 -2.57 -10.04
CA SER A 27 1.39 -2.07 -9.71
C SER A 27 0.64 -2.96 -8.71
N CYS A 28 1.32 -3.36 -7.62
CA CYS A 28 0.77 -4.22 -6.57
C CYS A 28 0.37 -5.63 -7.01
N GLN A 29 0.94 -6.10 -8.11
CA GLN A 29 0.87 -7.49 -8.55
C GLN A 29 2.26 -8.10 -8.51
N GLN A 30 2.32 -9.34 -8.04
CA GLN A 30 3.51 -10.18 -8.13
C GLN A 30 3.38 -11.01 -9.41
N CYS A 31 4.39 -10.93 -10.26
CA CYS A 31 4.46 -11.67 -11.51
C CYS A 31 5.64 -12.64 -11.50
N ARG A 32 5.48 -13.75 -12.21
CA ARG A 32 6.54 -14.72 -12.48
C ARG A 32 6.52 -15.13 -13.95
N CYS A 33 7.70 -15.15 -14.55
CA CYS A 33 7.87 -15.65 -15.90
C CYS A 33 8.02 -17.17 -15.88
N LEU A 34 7.22 -17.87 -16.65
CA LEU A 34 7.28 -19.31 -16.82
C LEU A 34 7.24 -19.62 -18.32
N GLU A 35 8.37 -20.07 -18.86
CA GLU A 35 8.47 -20.57 -20.24
C GLU A 35 7.86 -19.63 -21.31
N GLY A 36 8.05 -18.32 -21.13
CA GLY A 36 7.58 -17.28 -22.06
C GLY A 36 6.21 -16.69 -21.72
N GLU A 37 5.53 -17.21 -20.69
CA GLU A 37 4.27 -16.68 -20.18
C GLU A 37 4.46 -15.98 -18.82
N ALA A 38 3.95 -14.75 -18.70
CA ALA A 38 3.97 -14.01 -17.45
C ALA A 38 2.67 -14.28 -16.67
N ASP A 39 2.79 -14.98 -15.55
CA ASP A 39 1.68 -15.21 -14.63
C ASP A 39 1.72 -14.19 -13.50
N CYS A 40 0.64 -13.46 -13.27
CA CYS A 40 0.56 -12.35 -12.33
C CYS A 40 -0.60 -12.53 -11.36
N TRP A 41 -0.34 -12.36 -10.07
CA TRP A 41 -1.34 -12.44 -9.00
C TRP A 41 -1.28 -11.22 -8.08
N PRO A 42 -2.37 -10.91 -7.36
CA PRO A 42 -2.37 -9.82 -6.38
C PRO A 42 -1.27 -10.03 -5.33
N LEU A 43 -0.53 -8.97 -5.00
CA LEU A 43 0.47 -9.01 -3.93
C LEU A 43 -0.23 -9.31 -2.60
N ALA A 44 0.16 -10.41 -1.95
CA ALA A 44 -0.32 -10.73 -0.62
C ALA A 44 0.40 -9.85 0.41
N CYS A 45 -0.34 -8.96 1.06
CA CYS A 45 0.20 -8.15 2.15
C CYS A 45 0.13 -8.90 3.49
N PRO A 46 1.09 -8.67 4.40
CA PRO A 46 1.06 -9.27 5.72
C PRO A 46 -0.15 -8.77 6.52
N SER A 47 -0.76 -9.66 7.30
CA SER A 47 -1.78 -9.25 8.27
C SER A 47 -1.11 -8.50 9.41
N LEU A 48 -1.50 -7.24 9.60
CA LEU A 48 -1.02 -6.41 10.69
C LEU A 48 -2.03 -6.44 11.85
N SER A 49 -1.53 -6.57 13.08
CA SER A 49 -2.34 -6.58 14.31
C SER A 49 -2.37 -5.24 15.04
N CYS A 50 -1.97 -4.15 14.37
CA CYS A 50 -1.95 -2.80 14.94
C CYS A 50 -3.28 -2.07 14.74
N GLU A 51 -3.51 -1.06 15.58
CA GLU A 51 -4.76 -0.31 15.63
C GLU A 51 -4.94 0.65 14.43
N TYR A 52 -3.84 1.19 13.92
CA TYR A 52 -3.84 2.13 12.80
C TYR A 52 -2.90 1.67 11.70
N THR A 53 -3.40 1.72 10.46
CA THR A 53 -2.62 1.35 9.28
C THR A 53 -2.73 2.41 8.19
N ALA A 54 -1.63 2.63 7.47
CA ALA A 54 -1.55 3.56 6.34
C ALA A 54 -0.80 2.91 5.18
N ILE A 55 -1.19 3.23 3.94
CA ILE A 55 -0.49 2.84 2.72
C ILE A 55 0.19 4.10 2.17
N PHE A 56 1.51 4.12 2.16
CA PHE A 56 2.26 5.26 1.66
C PHE A 56 2.27 5.30 0.14
N GLU A 57 2.46 6.50 -0.44
CA GLU A 57 2.55 6.64 -1.89
C GLU A 57 3.64 5.75 -2.48
N GLY A 58 3.27 4.94 -3.47
CA GLY A 58 4.18 3.98 -4.12
C GLY A 58 4.35 2.66 -3.35
N GLU A 59 3.79 2.52 -2.14
CA GLU A 59 3.71 1.25 -1.44
C GLU A 59 2.38 0.53 -1.73
N CYS A 60 2.44 -0.80 -1.74
CA CYS A 60 1.27 -1.65 -1.97
C CYS A 60 0.68 -2.24 -0.69
N CYS A 61 1.48 -2.28 0.38
CA CYS A 61 1.08 -2.90 1.62
C CYS A 61 0.94 -1.86 2.73
N PRO A 62 -0.07 -2.02 3.60
CA PRO A 62 -0.23 -1.16 4.74
C PRO A 62 0.94 -1.33 5.70
N ARG A 63 1.23 -0.27 6.44
CA ARG A 63 2.18 -0.26 7.56
C ARG A 63 1.48 0.25 8.80
N CYS A 64 1.94 -0.21 9.96
CA CYS A 64 1.45 0.30 11.22
C CYS A 64 1.88 1.75 11.41
N VAL A 65 0.94 2.61 11.76
CA VAL A 65 1.20 4.00 12.14
C VAL A 65 0.77 4.22 13.58
N SER A 66 1.41 5.17 14.25
CA SER A 66 1.03 5.60 15.60
C SER A 66 0.06 6.78 15.58
N ASP A 67 0.09 7.57 14.50
CA ASP A 67 -0.73 8.76 14.36
C ASP A 67 -2.03 8.43 13.59
N PRO A 68 -3.21 8.56 14.23
CA PRO A 68 -4.48 8.32 13.57
C PRO A 68 -4.78 9.33 12.44
N CYS A 69 -4.11 10.48 12.40
CA CYS A 69 -4.21 11.43 11.29
C CYS A 69 -3.60 10.93 10.00
N VAL A 70 -2.68 9.98 10.08
CA VAL A 70 -1.97 9.38 8.94
C VAL A 70 -2.60 8.04 8.55
N ALA A 71 -3.54 7.53 9.34
CA ALA A 71 -4.17 6.22 9.12
C ALA A 71 -5.20 6.26 7.98
N ASP A 72 -5.02 5.40 6.98
CA ASP A 72 -5.97 5.19 5.89
C ASP A 72 -7.10 4.24 6.28
N ASN A 73 -6.77 3.23 7.10
CA ASN A 73 -7.70 2.23 7.60
C ASN A 73 -7.64 2.17 9.13
N ILE A 74 -8.79 2.40 9.74
CA ILE A 74 -9.04 2.24 11.17
C ILE A 74 -10.07 1.13 11.32
N ALA A 75 -9.82 0.19 12.24
CA ALA A 75 -10.85 -0.76 12.63
C ALA A 75 -12.04 0.04 13.17
N TYR A 76 -13.15 0.08 12.43
CA TYR A 76 -14.29 0.96 12.72
C TYR A 76 -14.87 0.66 14.11
N ASP A 77 -14.47 1.46 15.08
CA ASP A 77 -14.97 1.43 16.46
C ASP A 77 -15.40 2.84 16.84
N ILE A 78 -16.71 3.06 16.92
CA ILE A 78 -17.35 4.33 17.27
C ILE A 78 -16.95 4.86 18.66
N ARG A 79 -16.33 4.04 19.51
CA ARG A 79 -15.84 4.44 20.83
C ARG A 79 -14.42 5.01 20.80
N LYS A 80 -13.75 4.96 19.66
CA LYS A 80 -12.37 5.45 19.52
C LYS A 80 -12.35 6.97 19.41
N THR A 81 -11.32 7.53 20.03
CA THR A 81 -11.00 8.96 19.94
C THR A 81 -9.55 9.12 19.50
N CYS A 82 -9.31 10.08 18.62
CA CYS A 82 -7.98 10.45 18.15
C CYS A 82 -7.49 11.66 18.94
N LEU A 83 -6.21 11.69 19.28
CA LEU A 83 -5.59 12.83 19.94
C LEU A 83 -4.94 13.73 18.89
N ASP A 84 -5.26 15.03 18.89
CA ASP A 84 -4.60 15.98 18.01
C ASP A 84 -3.25 16.47 18.56
N SER A 85 -2.49 17.19 17.74
CA SER A 85 -1.18 17.76 18.11
C SER A 85 -1.26 18.78 19.25
N SER A 86 -2.45 19.27 19.57
CA SER A 86 -2.72 20.16 20.71
C SER A 86 -3.19 19.42 21.98
N GLY A 87 -3.25 18.09 21.97
CA GLY A 87 -3.65 17.30 23.12
C GLY A 87 -5.16 17.05 23.24
N VAL A 88 -5.96 17.43 22.25
CA VAL A 88 -7.43 17.33 22.29
C VAL A 88 -7.88 15.99 21.71
N SER A 89 -8.67 15.26 22.49
CA SER A 89 -9.34 14.04 22.02
C SER A 89 -10.55 14.38 21.13
N ARG A 90 -10.59 13.82 19.92
CA ARG A 90 -11.64 14.02 18.93
C ARG A 90 -12.30 12.69 18.60
N LEU A 91 -13.61 12.73 18.34
CA LEU A 91 -14.39 11.53 18.02
C LEU A 91 -14.02 10.99 16.63
N SER A 92 -14.16 9.67 16.43
CA SER A 92 -14.07 9.05 15.10
C SER A 92 -14.99 9.77 14.10
N GLY A 93 -14.46 10.10 12.93
CA GLY A 93 -15.08 10.90 11.87
C GLY A 93 -14.78 12.41 11.92
N ALA A 94 -14.22 12.94 13.02
CA ALA A 94 -13.93 14.38 13.14
C ALA A 94 -12.84 14.83 12.16
N VAL A 95 -13.01 16.02 11.58
CA VAL A 95 -12.01 16.67 10.71
C VAL A 95 -11.58 17.99 11.34
N TRP A 96 -10.27 18.24 11.41
CA TRP A 96 -9.72 19.48 11.96
C TRP A 96 -8.45 19.91 11.23
N THR A 97 -8.14 21.20 11.30
CA THR A 97 -6.87 21.74 10.79
C THR A 97 -5.78 21.55 11.83
N MET A 98 -4.62 21.01 11.44
CA MET A 98 -3.50 20.82 12.36
C MET A 98 -2.92 22.17 12.82
N ALA A 99 -2.71 22.30 14.13
CA ALA A 99 -2.07 23.47 14.72
C ALA A 99 -0.60 23.53 14.27
N GLY A 100 -0.23 24.57 13.51
CA GLY A 100 1.11 24.75 12.93
C GLY A 100 1.21 24.50 11.42
N SER A 101 0.21 23.85 10.82
CA SER A 101 0.11 23.63 9.37
C SER A 101 -1.31 23.95 8.89
N PRO A 102 -1.64 25.23 8.62
CA PRO A 102 -3.00 25.67 8.30
C PRO A 102 -3.58 25.04 7.02
N CYS A 103 -2.73 24.40 6.20
CA CYS A 103 -3.12 23.72 4.98
C CYS A 103 -3.32 22.20 5.15
N THR A 104 -3.03 21.64 6.33
CA THR A 104 -3.14 20.20 6.58
C THR A 104 -4.36 19.93 7.44
N THR A 105 -5.33 19.21 6.87
CA THR A 105 -6.49 18.72 7.59
C THR A 105 -6.27 17.27 8.01
N CYS A 106 -6.53 16.98 9.27
CA CYS A 106 -6.57 15.62 9.79
C CYS A 106 -8.02 15.16 9.88
N LYS A 107 -8.26 13.91 9.51
CA LYS A 107 -9.53 13.21 9.74
C LYS A 107 -9.28 12.06 10.70
N CYS A 108 -9.90 12.10 11.87
CA CYS A 108 -10.00 10.92 12.73
C CYS A 108 -10.91 9.93 12.02
N LYS A 109 -10.38 8.75 11.68
CA LYS A 109 -11.10 7.70 10.97
C LYS A 109 -11.72 6.68 11.92
#